data_AF-A0A9Y1Z667-F1
#
_entry.id   AF-A0A9Y1Z667-F1
#
_cell.length_a   1.000
_cell.length_b   1.000
_cell.length_c   1.000
_cell.angle_alpha   90.00
_cell.angle_beta   90.00
_cell.angle_gamma   90.00
#
_symmetry.space_group_name_H-M   'P 1'
#
loop_
_entity.id
_entity.type
_entity.pdbx_description
1 polymer ?
#
loop_
_entity_poly.entity_id
_entity_poly.type
_entity_poly.pdbx_seq_one_letter_code
_entity_poly.pdbx_strand_id
1 'polypeptide(L)'
;MLGMGSLVIGLVMLVVVASWVVRRFRGGNSNDAPRSGDELASWERHRDAQAREPPVEIGDVCEAGVVDFSTHHTGERHAVCKVEGFVVFVEDVPDDLAVGDVCRFKILSYNRGHTSATATALET
;
A
#
# COMPACT_ATOMS: atom_id res chain seq x y z
N MET A 1 -29.19 -23.37 -62.67
CA MET A 1 -29.36 -23.98 -61.34
C MET A 1 -28.66 -23.14 -60.25
N LEU A 2 -28.97 -21.84 -60.16
CA LEU A 2 -28.30 -20.89 -59.23
C LEU A 2 -29.21 -20.45 -58.06
N GLY A 3 -30.49 -20.85 -58.04
CA GLY A 3 -31.43 -20.41 -57.01
C GLY A 3 -31.28 -21.13 -55.67
N MET A 4 -30.91 -22.42 -55.70
CA MET A 4 -30.90 -23.26 -54.49
C MET A 4 -29.65 -23.04 -53.64
N GLY A 5 -28.48 -22.84 -54.26
CA GLY A 5 -27.24 -22.53 -53.53
C GLY A 5 -27.31 -21.18 -52.80
N SER A 6 -27.91 -20.17 -53.44
CA SER A 6 -28.08 -18.84 -52.84
C SER A 6 -29.06 -18.83 -51.66
N LEU A 7 -30.09 -19.68 -51.69
CA LEU A 7 -31.01 -19.86 -50.57
C LEU A 7 -30.33 -20.48 -49.35
N VAL A 8 -29.48 -21.48 -49.56
CA VAL A 8 -28.71 -22.12 -48.47
C VAL A 8 -27.74 -21.11 -47.85
N ILE A 9 -27.01 -20.35 -48.67
CA ILE A 9 -26.06 -19.33 -48.19
C ILE A 9 -26.79 -18.21 -47.45
N GLY A 10 -27.93 -17.76 -47.97
CA GLY A 10 -28.77 -16.74 -47.33
C GLY A 10 -29.29 -17.18 -45.96
N LEU A 11 -29.72 -18.44 -45.85
CA LEU A 11 -30.18 -19.02 -44.58
C LEU A 11 -29.03 -19.09 -43.56
N VAL A 12 -27.85 -19.53 -43.98
CA VAL A 12 -26.66 -19.59 -43.10
C VAL A 12 -26.26 -18.20 -42.62
N MET A 13 -26.21 -17.21 -43.53
CA MET A 13 -25.93 -15.81 -43.16
C MET A 13 -26.96 -15.26 -42.18
N LEU A 14 -28.24 -15.56 -42.38
CA LEU A 14 -29.31 -15.12 -41.49
C LEU A 14 -29.17 -15.74 -40.10
N VAL A 15 -28.81 -17.02 -40.01
CA VAL A 15 -28.54 -17.71 -38.72
C VAL A 15 -27.31 -17.11 -38.03
N VAL A 16 -26.24 -16.80 -38.77
CA VAL A 16 -25.03 -16.17 -38.22
C VAL A 16 -25.34 -14.77 -37.68
N VAL A 17 -26.06 -13.95 -38.45
CA VAL A 17 -26.45 -12.59 -38.05
C VAL A 17 -27.42 -12.65 -36.88
N ALA A 18 -28.44 -13.51 -36.92
CA ALA A 18 -29.36 -13.70 -35.81
C ALA A 18 -28.64 -14.18 -34.55
N SER A 19 -27.69 -15.12 -34.67
CA SER A 19 -26.89 -15.59 -33.54
C SER A 19 -25.97 -14.50 -32.99
N TRP A 20 -25.39 -13.65 -33.85
CA TRP A 20 -24.58 -12.51 -33.43
C TRP A 20 -25.41 -11.43 -32.73
N VAL A 21 -26.57 -11.09 -33.28
CA VAL A 21 -27.56 -10.17 -32.70
C VAL A 21 -28.02 -10.70 -31.34
N VAL A 22 -28.42 -11.98 -31.27
CA VAL A 22 -28.82 -12.64 -30.03
C VAL A 22 -27.68 -12.67 -29.02
N ARG A 23 -26.42 -12.91 -29.43
CA ARG A 23 -25.25 -12.79 -28.53
C ARG A 23 -24.99 -11.34 -28.12
N ARG A 24 -25.23 -10.36 -28.98
CA ARG A 24 -25.02 -8.93 -28.71
C ARG A 24 -26.05 -8.37 -27.74
N PHE A 25 -27.28 -8.88 -27.79
CA PHE A 25 -28.38 -8.49 -26.91
C PHE A 25 -28.49 -9.37 -25.64
N ARG A 26 -28.11 -10.66 -25.68
CA ARG A 26 -28.01 -11.53 -24.48
C ARG A 26 -26.67 -11.41 -23.76
N GLY A 27 -25.64 -10.87 -24.40
CA GLY A 27 -24.33 -10.59 -23.81
C GLY A 27 -24.29 -9.34 -22.94
N GLY A 28 -25.43 -8.95 -22.35
CA GLY A 28 -25.52 -7.86 -21.39
C GLY A 28 -25.15 -8.25 -19.95
N ASN A 29 -24.66 -9.46 -19.66
CA ASN A 29 -24.46 -9.85 -18.25
C ASN A 29 -23.46 -11.02 -18.01
N SER A 30 -22.28 -11.05 -18.64
CA SER A 30 -21.30 -12.11 -18.34
C SER A 30 -19.87 -11.66 -18.05
N ASN A 31 -19.59 -10.36 -17.91
CA ASN A 31 -18.28 -9.88 -17.46
C ASN A 31 -18.36 -8.85 -16.29
N ASP A 32 -19.53 -8.66 -15.67
CA ASP A 32 -19.69 -7.82 -14.47
C ASP A 32 -20.21 -8.68 -13.30
N ALA A 33 -19.49 -9.77 -12.99
CA ALA A 33 -19.48 -10.26 -11.62
C ALA A 33 -18.74 -9.20 -10.78
N PRO A 34 -19.20 -8.91 -9.56
CA PRO A 34 -19.07 -7.58 -8.97
C PRO A 34 -17.61 -7.19 -8.76
N ARG A 35 -17.23 -6.05 -9.35
CA ARG A 35 -15.98 -5.30 -9.10
C ARG A 35 -15.70 -5.02 -7.62
N SER A 36 -16.64 -5.30 -6.72
CA SER A 36 -16.42 -5.19 -5.28
C SER A 36 -15.61 -6.34 -4.69
N GLY A 37 -15.66 -7.56 -5.23
CA GLY A 37 -14.97 -8.72 -4.63
C GLY A 37 -13.44 -8.63 -4.74
N ASP A 38 -12.93 -8.33 -5.94
CA ASP A 38 -11.49 -8.17 -6.19
C ASP A 38 -10.94 -6.89 -5.55
N GLU A 39 -11.72 -5.80 -5.54
CA GLU A 39 -11.34 -4.57 -4.84
C GLU A 39 -11.30 -4.76 -3.33
N LEU A 40 -12.27 -5.46 -2.74
CA LEU A 40 -12.26 -5.80 -1.31
C LEU A 40 -11.11 -6.73 -0.97
N ALA A 41 -10.86 -7.78 -1.77
CA ALA A 41 -9.73 -8.69 -1.54
C ALA A 41 -8.36 -8.01 -1.77
N SER A 42 -8.28 -7.02 -2.65
CA SER A 42 -7.09 -6.18 -2.83
C SER A 42 -6.91 -5.23 -1.64
N TRP A 43 -7.98 -4.59 -1.19
CA TRP A 43 -7.98 -3.68 -0.04
C TRP A 43 -7.68 -4.40 1.27
N GLU A 44 -8.24 -5.60 1.48
CA GLU A 44 -7.95 -6.45 2.65
C GLU A 44 -6.50 -6.87 2.66
N ARG A 45 -5.94 -7.34 1.53
CA ARG A 45 -4.50 -7.66 1.45
C ARG A 45 -3.61 -6.45 1.64
N HIS A 46 -4.01 -5.29 1.12
CA HIS A 46 -3.30 -4.04 1.31
C HIS A 46 -3.35 -3.58 2.77
N ARG A 47 -4.48 -3.76 3.44
CA ARG A 47 -4.69 -3.47 4.86
C ARG A 47 -3.92 -4.44 5.74
N ASP A 48 -3.94 -5.74 5.44
CA ASP A 48 -3.23 -6.78 6.20
C ASP A 48 -1.71 -6.61 6.09
N ALA A 49 -1.22 -6.20 4.92
CA ALA A 49 0.19 -5.84 4.73
C ALA A 49 0.62 -4.57 5.51
N GLN A 50 -0.32 -3.65 5.78
CA GLN A 50 -0.07 -2.42 6.54
C GLN A 50 -0.30 -2.59 8.04
N ALA A 51 -1.17 -3.52 8.43
CA ALA A 51 -1.54 -3.78 9.81
C ALA A 51 -0.49 -4.66 10.49
N ARG A 52 0.72 -4.12 10.68
CA ARG A 52 1.64 -4.64 11.69
C ARG A 52 1.61 -3.72 12.89
N GLU A 53 1.50 -4.31 14.07
CA GLU A 53 1.71 -3.57 15.31
C GLU A 53 3.17 -3.04 15.31
N PRO A 54 3.40 -1.78 15.70
CA PRO A 54 4.75 -1.26 15.91
C PRO A 54 5.52 -2.15 16.89
N PRO A 55 6.83 -2.38 16.67
CA PRO A 55 7.67 -3.15 17.59
C PRO A 55 8.04 -2.35 18.87
N VAL A 56 7.49 -1.16 19.05
CA VAL A 56 7.74 -0.27 20.19
C VAL A 56 6.43 0.32 20.69
N GLU A 57 6.32 0.52 22.00
CA GLU A 57 5.18 1.16 22.67
C GLU A 57 5.46 2.62 23.03
N ILE A 58 4.41 3.44 23.11
CA ILE A 58 4.56 4.81 23.63
C ILE A 58 5.01 4.75 25.08
N GLY A 59 6.10 5.43 25.39
CA GLY A 59 6.73 5.42 26.70
C GLY A 59 7.94 4.50 26.80
N ASP A 60 8.16 3.61 25.82
CA ASP A 60 9.32 2.74 25.79
C ASP A 60 10.61 3.53 25.70
N VAL A 61 11.64 3.01 26.37
CA VAL A 61 13.01 3.50 26.26
C VAL A 61 13.79 2.49 25.43
N CYS A 62 14.28 2.92 24.29
CA CYS A 62 15.02 2.10 23.34
C CYS A 62 16.43 2.64 23.13
N GLU A 63 17.33 1.76 22.69
CA GLU A 63 18.66 2.11 22.22
C GLU A 63 18.81 1.59 20.81
N ALA A 64 19.19 2.47 19.89
CA ALA A 64 19.42 2.09 18.50
C ALA A 64 20.50 2.97 17.87
N GLY A 65 21.16 2.44 16.85
CA GLY A 65 22.12 3.19 16.06
C GLY A 65 21.43 4.22 15.17
N VAL A 66 22.02 5.42 15.09
CA VAL A 66 21.62 6.45 14.13
C VAL A 66 21.98 5.98 12.74
N VAL A 67 20.99 5.89 11.84
CA VAL A 67 21.19 5.48 10.45
C VAL A 67 21.23 6.65 9.48
N ASP A 68 20.63 7.78 9.84
CA ASP A 68 20.60 9.00 9.03
C ASP A 68 20.18 10.20 9.90
N PHE A 69 20.20 11.40 9.32
CA PHE A 69 19.60 12.60 9.90
C PHE A 69 18.56 13.20 8.95
N SER A 70 17.43 13.64 9.51
CA SER A 70 16.43 14.39 8.76
C SER A 70 16.26 15.78 9.36
N THR A 71 16.00 16.78 8.52
CA THR A 71 15.69 18.13 8.97
C THR A 71 14.20 18.38 8.76
N HIS A 72 13.46 18.67 9.84
CA HIS A 72 12.09 19.15 9.68
C HIS A 72 12.10 20.53 9.02
N HIS A 73 11.01 20.93 8.36
CA HIS A 73 10.90 22.25 7.74
C HIS A 73 11.12 23.43 8.72
N THR A 74 11.10 23.16 10.03
CA THR A 74 11.47 24.08 11.12
C THR A 74 12.98 24.36 11.19
N GLY A 75 13.82 23.56 10.54
CA GLY A 75 15.28 23.61 10.64
C GLY A 75 15.85 22.73 11.75
N GLU A 76 15.00 22.09 12.56
CA GLU A 76 15.44 21.18 13.62
C GLU A 76 15.97 19.87 13.03
N ARG A 77 17.12 19.43 13.56
CA ARG A 77 17.81 18.20 13.18
C ARG A 77 17.28 17.05 14.01
N HIS A 78 16.84 15.99 13.34
CA HIS A 78 16.35 14.77 13.97
C HIS A 78 17.27 13.62 13.58
N ALA A 79 17.62 12.77 14.53
CA ALA A 79 18.27 11.51 14.21
C ALA A 79 17.22 10.50 13.73
N VAL A 80 17.57 9.71 12.71
CA VAL A 80 16.76 8.61 12.22
C VAL A 80 17.34 7.33 12.79
N CYS A 81 16.57 6.62 13.60
CA CYS A 81 16.93 5.33 14.18
C CYS A 81 16.02 4.23 13.63
N LYS A 82 16.46 2.97 13.74
CA LYS A 82 15.64 1.80 13.39
C LYS A 82 15.61 0.78 14.51
N VAL A 83 14.41 0.47 14.99
CA VAL A 83 14.16 -0.64 15.93
C VAL A 83 13.45 -1.74 15.15
N GLU A 84 14.11 -2.87 14.92
CA GLU A 84 13.56 -3.99 14.12
C GLU A 84 13.04 -3.58 12.72
N GLY A 85 13.67 -2.57 12.11
CA GLY A 85 13.26 -2.01 10.81
C GLY A 85 12.15 -0.96 10.88
N PHE A 86 11.57 -0.72 12.05
CA PHE A 86 10.64 0.38 12.32
C PHE A 86 11.39 1.70 12.52
N VAL A 87 11.00 2.73 11.79
CA VAL A 87 11.68 4.02 11.79
C VAL A 87 11.25 4.85 13.01
N VAL A 88 12.23 5.37 13.73
CA VAL A 88 12.02 6.30 14.84
C VAL A 88 12.76 7.59 14.55
N PHE A 89 12.04 8.71 14.58
CA PHE A 89 12.60 10.05 14.50
C PHE A 89 12.88 10.54 15.92
N VAL A 90 14.15 10.77 16.23
CA VAL A 90 14.60 11.20 17.55
C VAL A 90 14.90 12.70 17.50
N GLU A 91 14.16 13.44 18.32
CA GLU A 91 14.29 14.89 18.56
C GLU A 91 15.25 15.15 19.73
N ASP A 92 15.60 16.43 19.94
CA ASP A 92 16.49 16.89 21.01
C ASP A 92 17.87 16.21 21.02
N VAL A 93 18.38 15.85 19.84
CA VAL A 93 19.68 15.16 19.70
C VAL A 93 20.85 16.14 19.84
N PRO A 94 21.97 15.71 20.44
CA PRO A 94 23.15 16.57 20.58
C PRO A 94 23.83 16.81 19.23
N ASP A 95 24.48 17.98 19.09
CA ASP A 95 25.06 18.42 17.82
C ASP A 95 26.21 17.54 17.31
N ASP A 96 26.94 16.91 18.23
CA ASP A 96 28.08 16.04 17.95
C ASP A 96 27.68 14.60 17.59
N LEU A 97 26.39 14.25 17.68
CA LEU A 97 25.88 12.93 17.30
C LEU A 97 26.13 12.65 15.81
N ALA A 98 26.69 11.49 15.50
CA ALA A 98 27.02 11.06 14.15
C ALA A 98 26.25 9.79 13.74
N VAL A 99 26.24 9.52 12.43
CA VAL A 99 25.71 8.25 11.90
C VAL A 99 26.56 7.10 12.42
N GLY A 100 25.92 6.06 12.94
CA GLY A 100 26.56 4.90 13.57
C GLY A 100 26.62 4.99 15.10
N ASP A 101 26.43 6.17 15.68
CA ASP A 101 26.37 6.32 17.14
C ASP A 101 25.10 5.69 17.70
N VAL A 102 25.19 5.17 18.92
CA VAL A 102 24.03 4.65 19.64
C VAL A 102 23.33 5.81 20.33
N CYS A 103 22.04 5.99 20.03
CA CYS A 103 21.19 6.96 20.68
C CYS A 103 20.20 6.22 21.59
N ARG A 104 20.10 6.68 22.84
CA ARG A 104 19.07 6.26 23.78
C ARG A 104 17.93 7.25 23.76
N PHE A 105 16.70 6.78 23.57
CA PHE A 105 15.56 7.66 23.38
C PHE A 105 14.27 7.06 23.93
N LYS A 106 13.30 7.93 24.22
CA LYS A 106 11.97 7.55 24.70
C LYS A 106 10.91 7.80 23.64
N ILE A 107 10.10 6.78 23.32
CA ILE A 107 8.99 6.89 22.38
C ILE A 107 7.91 7.82 22.96
N LEU A 108 7.54 8.85 22.20
CA LEU A 108 6.54 9.83 22.61
C LEU A 108 5.20 9.62 21.90
N SER A 109 5.24 9.33 20.60
CA SER A 109 4.03 9.23 19.78
C SER A 109 4.26 8.38 18.53
N TYR A 110 3.18 7.83 18.00
CA TYR A 110 3.18 7.24 16.67
C TYR A 110 2.86 8.29 15.61
N ASN A 111 3.51 8.17 14.46
CA ASN A 111 3.16 8.91 13.28
C ASN A 111 1.95 8.31 12.56
N ARG A 112 1.46 9.00 11.53
CA ARG A 112 0.28 8.59 10.77
C ARG A 112 0.42 7.15 10.27
N GLY A 113 -0.58 6.33 10.59
CA GLY A 113 -0.62 4.93 10.16
C GLY A 113 0.28 4.00 10.95
N HIS A 114 0.90 4.46 12.05
CA HIS A 114 1.73 3.63 12.94
C HIS A 114 2.89 2.96 12.18
N THR A 115 3.43 3.61 11.15
CA THR A 115 4.57 3.11 10.37
C THR A 115 5.91 3.65 10.84
N SER A 116 5.88 4.63 11.74
CA SER A 116 7.04 5.21 12.41
C SER A 116 6.61 5.87 13.72
N ALA A 117 7.58 6.24 14.55
CA ALA A 117 7.35 6.97 15.79
C ALA A 117 8.25 8.20 15.91
N THR A 118 7.84 9.12 16.78
CA THR A 118 8.66 10.21 17.28
C THR A 118 9.11 9.89 18.69
N ALA A 119 10.37 10.20 18.99
CA ALA A 119 11.00 10.00 20.27
C ALA A 119 11.82 11.24 20.65
N THR A 120 12.13 11.38 21.93
CA THR A 120 13.10 12.38 22.42
C THR A 120 14.35 11.66 22.91
N ALA A 121 15.51 12.23 22.62
CA ALA A 121 16.78 11.73 23.15
C ALA A 121 16.76 11.81 24.68
N LEU A 122 17.25 10.76 25.33
CA LEU A 122 17.56 10.80 26.75
C LEU A 122 19.06 11.11 26.86
N GLU A 123 19.44 12.06 27.72
CA GLU A 123 20.84 12.46 27.92
C GLU A 123 21.77 11.24 28.02
N THR A 124 22.83 11.24 27.22
CA THR A 124 23.93 10.26 27.25
C THR A 124 24.89 10.57 28.39
#